data_AF-A0A8T4UWW6-F1
#
_entry.id   AF-A0A8T4UWW6-F1
#
_cell.length_a   1.000
_cell.length_b   1.000
_cell.length_c   1.000
_cell.angle_alpha   90.00
_cell.angle_beta   90.00
_cell.angle_gamma   90.00
#
_symmetry.space_group_name_H-M   'P 1'
#
loop_
_entity.id
_entity.type
_entity.pdbx_description
1 polymer ?
#
loop_
_entity_poly.entity_id
_entity_poly.type
_entity_poly.pdbx_seq_one_letter_code
_entity_poly.pdbx_strand_id
1 'polypeptide(L)'
;MLSLTNEELFSKVRVISNRYRFKIIELTQNDNPSISSLSKKIGLSYTKCADYVTLLENNGLIQKERIGKETKVRSSIKLFRNGIEF
;
A
#
# COMPACT_ATOMS: atom_id res chain seq x y z
N MET A 1 -1.57 21.80 -7.75
CA MET A 1 -1.07 20.77 -6.83
C MET A 1 -1.48 21.18 -5.43
N LEU A 2 -2.34 20.42 -4.77
CA LEU A 2 -2.64 20.64 -3.34
C LEU A 2 -1.43 20.12 -2.56
N SER A 3 -0.67 21.03 -1.95
CA SER A 3 0.40 20.68 -1.03
C SER A 3 -0.20 20.02 0.20
N LEU A 4 0.21 18.78 0.49
CA LEU A 4 -0.08 18.11 1.77
C LEU A 4 0.33 19.02 2.91
N THR A 5 -0.52 19.14 3.92
CA THR A 5 -0.11 19.78 5.17
C THR A 5 0.97 18.91 5.84
N ASN A 6 1.85 19.52 6.63
CA ASN A 6 2.92 18.79 7.34
C ASN A 6 2.36 17.65 8.22
N GLU A 7 1.16 17.84 8.78
CA GLU A 7 0.47 16.83 9.60
C GLU A 7 -0.04 15.64 8.77
N GLU A 8 -0.65 15.88 7.61
CA GLU A 8 -1.09 14.80 6.72
C GLU A 8 0.10 13.99 6.19
N LEU A 9 1.19 14.68 5.82
CA LEU A 9 2.43 14.04 5.40
C LEU A 9 2.99 13.17 6.54
N PHE A 10 3.07 13.72 7.76
CA PHE A 10 3.55 12.99 8.93
C PHE A 10 2.70 11.74 9.23
N SER A 11 1.37 11.87 9.15
CA SER A 11 0.44 10.76 9.32
C SER A 11 0.68 9.66 8.29
N LYS A 12 0.80 10.02 7.00
CA LYS A 12 1.11 9.07 5.93
C LYS A 12 2.44 8.37 6.15
N VAL A 13 3.50 9.11 6.52
CA VAL A 13 4.80 8.54 6.85
C VAL A 13 4.68 7.54 8.02
N ARG A 14 3.96 7.89 9.09
CA ARG A 14 3.73 7.00 10.24
C ARG A 14 3.01 5.70 9.85
N VAL A 15 2.05 5.77 8.92
CA VAL A 15 1.41 4.58 8.35
C VAL A 15 2.42 3.75 7.55
N ILE A 16 3.26 4.37 6.73
CA ILE A 16 4.24 3.64 5.92
C ILE A 16 5.33 2.96 6.77
N SER A 17 5.71 3.53 7.92
CA SER A 17 6.81 3.04 8.78
C SER A 17 6.64 1.63 9.38
N ASN A 18 5.54 0.92 9.11
CA ASN A 18 5.46 -0.50 9.44
C ASN A 18 6.06 -1.33 8.30
N ARG A 19 6.99 -2.25 8.63
CA ARG A 19 7.71 -3.07 7.65
C ARG A 19 6.82 -3.77 6.63
N TYR A 20 5.68 -4.30 7.06
CA TYR A 20 4.78 -5.06 6.21
C TYR A 20 3.95 -4.15 5.31
N ARG A 21 3.49 -3.01 5.86
CA ARG A 21 2.79 -1.99 5.08
C ARG A 21 3.72 -1.42 4.00
N PHE A 22 4.97 -1.13 4.34
CA PHE A 22 6.01 -0.74 3.40
C PHE A 22 6.20 -1.78 2.29
N LYS A 23 6.33 -3.07 2.66
CA LYS A 23 6.50 -4.16 1.69
C LYS A 23 5.30 -4.32 0.75
N ILE A 24 4.08 -4.12 1.25
CA ILE A 24 2.87 -4.12 0.40
C ILE A 24 2.97 -3.02 -0.65
N ILE A 25 3.31 -1.78 -0.26
CA ILE A 25 3.46 -0.65 -1.17
C ILE A 25 4.55 -0.92 -2.22
N GLU A 26 5.69 -1.49 -1.80
CA GLU A 26 6.80 -1.83 -2.71
C GLU A 26 6.38 -2.88 -3.75
N LEU A 27 5.70 -3.95 -3.32
CA LEU A 27 5.27 -5.03 -4.20
C LEU A 27 4.17 -4.60 -5.18
N THR A 28 3.42 -3.54 -4.88
CA THR A 28 2.32 -3.03 -5.70
C THR A 28 2.75 -1.88 -6.64
N GLN A 29 4.05 -1.55 -6.71
CA GLN A 29 4.55 -0.54 -7.67
C GLN A 29 4.73 -1.08 -9.07
N ASN A 30 5.18 -2.33 -9.17
CA ASN A 30 5.55 -2.97 -10.45
C ASN A 30 4.51 -3.99 -10.93
N ASP A 31 3.59 -4.39 -10.05
CA ASP A 31 2.59 -5.42 -10.29
C ASP A 31 1.28 -5.00 -9.62
N ASN A 32 0.17 -5.60 -10.05
CA ASN A 32 -1.15 -5.43 -9.44
C ASN A 32 -1.58 -6.74 -8.76
N PRO A 33 -0.87 -7.19 -7.69
CA PRO A 33 -1.14 -8.47 -7.08
C PRO A 33 -2.50 -8.50 -6.37
N SER A 34 -3.06 -9.70 -6.21
CA SER A 34 -4.21 -9.90 -5.33
C SER A 34 -3.76 -9.94 -3.87
N ILE A 35 -4.70 -9.75 -2.93
CA ILE A 35 -4.43 -9.86 -1.49
C ILE A 35 -3.90 -11.26 -1.14
N SER A 36 -4.39 -12.32 -1.80
CA SER A 36 -3.89 -13.68 -1.62
C SER A 36 -2.44 -13.85 -2.07
N SER A 37 -2.06 -13.23 -3.19
CA SER A 37 -0.66 -13.23 -3.65
C SER A 37 0.25 -12.43 -2.71
N LEU A 38 -0.22 -11.27 -2.22
CA LEU A 38 0.51 -10.45 -1.26
C LEU A 38 0.72 -11.19 0.06
N SER A 39 -0.31 -11.82 0.61
CA SER A 39 -0.23 -12.54 1.89
C SER A 39 0.80 -13.67 1.82
N LYS A 40 0.83 -14.41 0.70
CA LYS A 40 1.83 -15.47 0.44
C LYS A 40 3.24 -14.91 0.29
N LYS A 41 3.45 -13.88 -0.53
CA LYS A 41 4.77 -13.27 -0.77
C LYS A 41 5.38 -12.68 0.51
N ILE A 42 4.55 -12.11 1.38
CA ILE A 42 5.00 -11.41 2.59
C ILE A 42 5.07 -12.35 3.80
N GLY A 43 4.40 -13.51 3.76
CA GLY A 43 4.34 -14.45 4.89
C GLY A 43 3.39 -13.98 5.99
N LEU A 44 2.26 -13.37 5.62
CA LEU A 44 1.21 -12.94 6.55
C LEU A 44 -0.06 -13.78 6.38
N SER A 45 -0.87 -13.87 7.44
CA SER A 45 -2.23 -14.37 7.31
C SER A 45 -3.03 -13.47 6.35
N TYR A 46 -3.96 -14.08 5.62
CA TYR A 46 -4.81 -13.36 4.66
C TYR A 46 -5.53 -12.18 5.32
N THR A 47 -6.16 -12.40 6.48
CA THR A 47 -6.90 -11.37 7.22
C THR A 47 -6.01 -10.18 7.58
N LYS A 48 -4.83 -10.43 8.16
CA LYS A 48 -3.91 -9.35 8.54
C LYS A 48 -3.38 -8.57 7.32
N CYS A 49 -3.15 -9.27 6.21
CA CYS A 49 -2.78 -8.62 4.95
C CYS A 49 -3.93 -7.75 4.42
N ALA A 50 -5.17 -8.24 4.48
CA ALA A 50 -6.36 -7.49 4.06
C ALA A 50 -6.59 -6.25 4.94
N ASP A 51 -6.36 -6.34 6.25
CA ASP A 51 -6.43 -5.21 7.19
C ASP A 51 -5.40 -4.13 6.83
N TYR A 52 -4.16 -4.54 6.53
CA TYR A 52 -3.12 -3.61 6.09
C TYR A 52 -3.43 -2.96 4.76
N VAL A 53 -3.93 -3.72 3.77
CA VAL A 53 -4.37 -3.16 2.49
C VAL A 53 -5.50 -2.14 2.71
N THR A 54 -6.48 -2.46 3.54
CA THR A 54 -7.59 -1.53 3.83
C THR A 54 -7.10 -0.26 4.51
N LEU A 55 -6.20 -0.38 5.50
CA LEU A 55 -5.61 0.79 6.16
C LEU A 55 -4.81 1.66 5.17
N LEU A 56 -4.04 1.05 4.28
CA LEU A 56 -3.26 1.77 3.27
C LEU A 56 -4.15 2.49 2.25
N GLU A 57 -5.24 1.85 1.81
CA GLU A 57 -6.23 2.45 0.91
C GLU A 57 -6.92 3.65 1.56
N ASN A 58 -7.35 3.51 2.82
CA ASN A 58 -7.98 4.61 3.58
C ASN A 58 -7.05 5.82 3.76
N ASN A 59 -5.74 5.63 3.66
CA ASN A 59 -4.74 6.71 3.71
C ASN A 59 -4.31 7.19 2.31
N GLY A 60 -4.96 6.72 1.25
CA GLY A 60 -4.68 7.08 -0.15
C GLY A 60 -3.33 6.59 -0.66
N LEU A 61 -2.71 5.60 -0.01
CA LEU A 61 -1.38 5.11 -0.35
C LEU A 61 -1.40 4.03 -1.43
N ILE A 62 -2.52 3.33 -1.55
CA ILE A 62 -2.80 2.31 -2.55
C ILE A 62 -4.24 2.43 -3.04
N GLN A 63 -4.56 1.74 -4.12
CA GLN A 63 -5.92 1.58 -4.64
C GLN A 63 -6.22 0.09 -4.82
N LYS A 64 -7.48 -0.31 -4.56
CA LYS A 64 -8.01 -1.61 -4.98
C LYS A 64 -8.81 -1.44 -6.26
N GLU A 65 -8.62 -2.37 -7.17
CA GLU A 65 -9.40 -2.48 -8.40
C GLU A 65 -9.95 -3.89 -8.52
N ARG A 66 -11.23 -4.03 -8.86
CA ARG A 66 -11.84 -5.33 -9.11
C ARG A 66 -11.69 -5.69 -10.58
N ILE A 67 -10.90 -6.72 -10.86
CA ILE A 67 -10.69 -7.25 -12.21
C ILE A 67 -11.29 -8.66 -12.26
N GLY A 68 -12.47 -8.75 -12.87
CA GLY A 68 -13.26 -9.99 -12.88
C GLY A 68 -13.66 -10.43 -11.46
N LYS A 69 -13.16 -11.61 -11.05
CA LYS A 69 -13.44 -12.18 -9.71
C LYS A 69 -12.40 -11.82 -8.66
N GLU A 70 -11.30 -11.16 -9.04
CA GLU A 70 -10.21 -10.83 -8.11
C GLU A 70 -10.14 -9.34 -7.81
N THR A 71 -9.82 -9.01 -6.57
CA THR A 71 -9.41 -7.66 -6.16
C THR A 71 -7.90 -7.55 -6.29
N LYS A 72 -7.45 -6.69 -7.19
CA LYS A 72 -6.05 -6.33 -7.38
C LYS A 72 -5.71 -5.08 -6.60
N VAL A 73 -4.45 -4.95 -6.22
CA VAL A 73 -3.94 -3.84 -5.41
C VAL A 73 -2.83 -3.14 -6.17
N ARG A 74 -2.91 -1.81 -6.29
CA ARG A 74 -1.93 -0.97 -6.97
C ARG A 74 -1.44 0.14 -6.05
N SER A 75 -0.16 0.49 -6.11
CA SER A 75 0.40 1.61 -5.37
C SER A 75 -0.05 2.96 -5.94
N SER A 76 -0.47 3.88 -5.08
CA SER A 76 -0.81 5.27 -5.46
C SER A 76 0.40 6.21 -5.33
N ILE A 77 1.45 5.75 -4.65
CA ILE A 77 2.66 6.51 -4.36
C ILE A 77 3.88 5.83 -5.00
N LYS A 78 4.98 6.57 -5.17
CA LYS A 78 6.24 6.02 -5.69
C LYS A 78 7.30 5.95 -4.59
N LEU A 79 8.04 4.84 -4.56
CA LEU A 79 9.11 4.56 -3.62
C LEU A 79 10.39 4.56 -4.43
N PHE A 80 11.37 5.33 -3.98
CA PHE A 80 12.70 5.38 -4.54
C PHE A 80 13.70 4.90 -3.50
N ARG A 81 14.96 4.70 -3.91
CA ARG A 81 16.02 4.22 -3.02
C ARG A 81 16.15 5.03 -1.72
N ASN A 82 15.85 6.33 -1.77
CA ASN A 82 16.03 7.28 -0.68
C ASN A 82 14.84 8.25 -0.54
N GLY A 83 13.67 7.93 -1.07
CA GLY A 83 12.56 8.88 -1.08
C GLY A 83 11.20 8.25 -1.33
N ILE A 84 10.16 9.03 -1.03
CA ILE A 84 8.76 8.71 -1.28
C ILE A 84 8.13 9.91 -1.98
N GLU A 85 7.42 9.68 -3.08
CA GLU A 85 6.62 10.68 -3.79
C GLU A 85 5.14 10.35 -3.58
N PHE A 86 4.41 11.31 -3.00
CA PHE A 86 3.00 11.18 -2.58
C PHE A 86 2.02 11.79 -3.56
#